data_AF-A0A482XVA1-F1
#
_entry.id   AF-A0A482XVA1-F1
#
_cell.length_a   1.000
_cell.length_b   1.000
_cell.length_c   1.000
_cell.angle_alpha   90.00
_cell.angle_beta   90.00
_cell.angle_gamma   90.00
#
_symmetry.space_group_name_H-M   'P 1'
#
loop_
_entity.id
_entity.type
_entity.pdbx_description
1 polymer ?
#
loop_
_entity_poly.entity_id
_entity_poly.type
_entity_poly.pdbx_seq_one_letter_code
_entity_poly.pdbx_strand_id
1 'polypeptide(L)' 'MSSGNAGLLTEDKPIVIPEPSREKKSPHVPEFVRNVMGSSAGAGSGEFHVYRHLRRKEYSRQKFIQEKAEKV' A
#
# COMPACT_ATOMS: atom_id res chain seq x y z
N MET A 1 -42.50 -12.23 -22.70
CA MET A 1 -42.36 -10.76 -22.70
C MET A 1 -41.84 -10.36 -21.33
N SER A 2 -40.51 -10.29 -21.17
CA SER A 2 -39.85 -9.93 -19.91
C SER A 2 -39.49 -8.46 -19.98
N SER A 3 -40.27 -7.61 -19.28
CA SER A 3 -40.05 -6.18 -19.21
C SER A 3 -38.82 -5.89 -18.35
N GLY A 4 -37.78 -5.36 -18.99
CA GLY A 4 -36.61 -4.82 -18.31
C GLY A 4 -37.00 -3.60 -17.48
N ASN A 5 -36.65 -3.61 -16.20
CA ASN A 5 -36.81 -2.47 -15.31
C ASN A 5 -35.74 -1.43 -15.65
N ALA A 6 -36.07 -0.49 -16.52
CA ALA A 6 -35.27 0.71 -16.76
C ALA A 6 -35.43 1.63 -15.54
N GLY A 7 -34.50 1.50 -14.59
CA GLY A 7 -34.42 2.37 -13.42
C GLY A 7 -34.28 3.83 -13.85
N LEU A 8 -35.28 4.62 -13.48
CA LEU A 8 -35.41 6.06 -13.70
C LEU A 8 -34.17 6.77 -13.14
N LEU A 9 -33.42 7.47 -14.00
CA LEU A 9 -32.33 8.37 -13.57
C LEU A 9 -32.98 9.59 -12.91
N THR A 10 -33.02 9.61 -11.59
CA THR A 10 -33.53 10.73 -10.79
C THR A 10 -32.49 11.84 -10.77
N GLU A 11 -32.87 13.04 -11.23
CA GLU A 11 -32.01 14.23 -11.37
C GLU A 11 -31.49 14.78 -10.03
N ASP A 12 -32.03 14.33 -8.89
CA ASP A 12 -31.68 14.78 -7.55
C ASP A 12 -30.47 14.07 -6.93
N LYS A 13 -29.86 13.09 -7.61
CA LYS A 13 -28.68 12.41 -7.07
C LYS A 13 -27.42 13.18 -7.48
N PRO A 14 -26.66 13.78 -6.54
CA PRO A 14 -25.42 14.47 -6.88
C PRO A 14 -24.47 13.49 -7.57
N ILE A 15 -23.99 13.88 -8.76
CA ILE A 15 -22.98 13.12 -9.50
C ILE A 15 -21.69 13.20 -8.70
N VAL A 16 -21.29 12.08 -8.08
CA VAL A 16 -20.02 11.98 -7.36
C VAL A 16 -18.90 11.85 -8.39
N ILE A 17 -18.22 12.96 -8.67
CA ILE A 17 -16.99 12.94 -9.47
C ILE A 17 -15.92 12.25 -8.62
N PRO A 18 -15.24 11.21 -9.13
CA PRO A 18 -14.16 10.57 -8.41
C PRO A 18 -12.99 11.56 -8.24
N GLU A 19 -12.53 11.71 -7.01
CA GLU A 19 -11.31 12.46 -6.70
C GLU A 19 -10.11 11.88 -7.49
N PRO A 20 -9.15 12.71 -7.91
CA PRO A 20 -7.97 12.24 -8.61
C PRO A 20 -7.26 11.16 -7.78
N SER A 21 -6.76 10.14 -8.47
CA SER A 21 -6.04 9.02 -7.85
C SER A 21 -4.90 9.56 -6.99
N ARG A 22 -4.96 9.30 -5.68
CA ARG A 22 -3.90 9.71 -4.76
C ARG A 22 -2.62 8.98 -5.14
N GLU A 23 -1.54 9.74 -5.32
CA GLU A 23 -0.22 9.16 -5.54
C GLU A 23 0.12 8.19 -4.40
N LYS A 24 0.68 7.03 -4.76
CA LYS A 24 1.11 6.03 -3.78
C LYS A 24 2.20 6.66 -2.91
N LYS A 25 1.86 6.93 -1.65
CA LYS A 25 2.81 7.44 -0.67
C LYS A 25 3.85 6.36 -0.37
N SER A 26 5.10 6.78 -0.15
CA SER A 26 6.14 5.89 0.35
C SER A 26 5.71 5.28 1.70
N PRO A 27 5.98 3.99 1.95
CA PRO A 27 5.65 3.38 3.24
C PRO A 27 6.34 4.14 4.37
N HIS A 28 5.59 4.46 5.43
CA HIS A 28 6.14 5.11 6.61
C HIS A 28 7.11 4.16 7.34
N VAL A 29 8.29 4.68 7.67
CA VAL A 29 9.32 3.96 8.42
C VAL A 29 9.31 4.50 9.86
N PRO A 30 9.20 3.63 10.88
CA PRO A 30 9.26 4.07 12.26
C PRO A 30 10.68 4.58 12.59
N GLU A 31 10.77 5.68 13.32
CA GLU A 31 12.06 6.25 13.74
C GLU A 31 12.79 5.35 14.75
N PHE A 32 12.04 4.69 15.65
CA PHE A 32 12.60 3.82 16.68
C PHE A 32 11.95 2.44 16.66
N VAL A 33 12.79 1.41 16.58
CA VAL A 33 12.38 0.02 16.81
C VAL A 33 12.68 -0.32 18.25
N ARG A 34 11.65 -0.55 19.07
CA ARG A 34 11.80 -0.79 20.51
C ARG A 34 12.21 -2.22 20.85
N ASN A 35 11.98 -3.16 19.94
CA ASN A 35 12.12 -4.59 20.19
C ASN A 35 13.36 -5.16 19.48
N VAL A 36 14.51 -4.47 19.61
CA VAL A 36 15.77 -4.92 18.99
C VAL A 36 16.46 -5.88 19.94
N MET A 37 16.77 -7.07 19.44
CA MET A 37 17.57 -8.07 20.16
C MET A 37 19.07 -7.72 20.08
N GLY A 38 19.86 -8.16 21.05
CA GLY A 38 21.30 -7.86 21.12
C GLY A 38 22.07 -8.33 19.88
N SER A 39 23.15 -7.61 19.52
CA SER A 39 23.89 -7.84 18.27
C SER A 39 24.53 -9.21 18.14
N SER A 40 24.82 -9.87 19.27
CA SER A 40 25.39 -11.23 19.33
C SER A 40 24.34 -12.31 19.62
N ALA A 41 23.05 -11.96 19.59
CA ALA A 41 21.99 -12.92 19.84
C ALA A 41 21.82 -13.88 18.65
N GLY A 42 21.45 -15.13 18.96
CA GLY A 42 21.11 -16.11 17.94
C GLY A 42 19.80 -15.80 17.22
N ALA A 43 19.53 -16.49 16.11
CA ALA A 43 18.28 -16.33 15.38
C ALA A 43 17.11 -16.94 16.15
N GLY A 44 16.12 -16.10 16.49
CA GLY A 44 14.85 -16.55 17.06
C GLY A 44 13.91 -17.11 15.98
N SER A 45 12.86 -17.83 16.40
CA SER A 45 11.84 -18.39 15.49
C SER A 45 11.10 -17.31 14.67
N GLY A 46 11.01 -16.09 15.18
CA GLY A 46 10.38 -14.95 14.51
C GLY A 46 11.29 -14.22 13.51
N GLU A 47 12.61 -14.43 13.55
CA GLU A 47 13.57 -13.61 12.81
C GLU A 47 13.42 -13.78 11.29
N PHE A 48 13.08 -15.00 10.85
CA PHE A 48 12.71 -15.26 9.46
C PHE A 48 11.54 -14.39 8.99
N HIS A 49 10.49 -14.28 9.81
CA HIS A 49 9.34 -13.47 9.48
C HIS A 49 9.68 -11.98 9.48
N VAL A 50 10.48 -11.50 10.43
CA VAL A 50 10.96 -10.11 10.45
C VAL A 50 11.68 -9.77 9.15
N TYR A 51 12.68 -10.56 8.76
CA TYR A 51 13.40 -10.39 7.49
C TYR A 51 12.46 -10.45 6.28
N ARG A 52 11.53 -11.42 6.24
CA ARG A 52 10.57 -11.58 5.15
C ARG A 52 9.72 -10.32 4.95
N HIS A 53 9.22 -9.71 6.03
CA HIS A 53 8.43 -8.47 5.93
C HIS A 53 9.30 -7.29 5.52
N LEU A 54 10.50 -7.16 6.09
CA LEU A 54 11.43 -6.08 5.75
C LEU A 54 11.84 -6.12 4.28
N ARG A 55 12.19 -7.30 3.76
CA ARG A 55 12.56 -7.50 2.35
C ARG A 55 11.44 -7.10 1.39
N ARG A 56 10.18 -7.46 1.69
CA ARG A 56 9.04 -7.05 0.86
C ARG A 56 8.87 -5.54 0.84
N LYS A 57 8.95 -4.89 2.02
CA LYS A 57 8.86 -3.42 2.14
C LYS A 57 9.96 -2.75 1.33
N GLU A 58 11.19 -3.25 1.43
CA GLU A 58 12.34 -2.70 0.73
C GLU A 58 12.24 -2.86 -0.79
N TYR A 59 11.75 -4.01 -1.28
CA TYR A 59 11.50 -4.21 -2.71
C TYR A 59 10.43 -3.28 -3.26
N SER A 60 9.33 -3.09 -2.52
CA SER A 60 8.32 -2.11 -2.89
C SER A 60 8.88 -0.68 -2.92
N ARG A 61 9.77 -0.33 -1.97
CA ARG A 61 10.44 0.97 -1.91
C ARG A 61 11.36 1.18 -3.12
N GLN A 62 12.23 0.22 -3.43
CA GLN A 62 13.13 0.27 -4.59
C GLN A 62 12.35 0.37 -5.90
N LYS A 63 11.31 -0.45 -6.06
CA LYS A 63 10.43 -0.40 -7.24
C LYS A 63 9.78 0.98 -7.40
N PHE A 64 9.27 1.56 -6.31
CA PHE A 64 8.68 2.90 -6.34
C PHE A 64 9.69 3.99 -6.74
N ILE A 65 10.93 3.91 -6.22
CA ILE A 65 11.99 4.86 -6.56
C ILE A 65 12.36 4.73 -8.04
N GLN A 66 12.50 3.51 -8.54
CA GLN A 66 12.80 3.24 -9.95
C GLN A 66 11.69 3.79 -10.87
N GLU A 67 10.43 3.45 -10.59
CA GLU A 67 9.28 3.94 -11.36
C GLU A 67 9.16 5.47 -11.34
N LYS A 68 9.53 6.11 -10.23
CA LYS A 68 9.54 7.57 -10.12
C LYS A 68 10.70 8.17 -10.91
N ALA A 69 11.88 7.56 -10.88
CA ALA A 69 13.05 8.03 -11.62
C ALA A 69 12.86 7.92 -13.15
N GLU A 70 12.20 6.87 -13.64
CA GLU A 70 11.91 6.66 -15.07
C GLU A 70 10.81 7.59 -15.64
N LYS A 71 9.98 8.17 -14.77
CA LYS A 71 8.88 9.07 -15.14
C LYS A 71 9.25 10.55 -15.11
N VAL A 72 10.48 10.89 -14.72
CA VAL A 72 11.07 12.24 -14.84
C VAL A 72 11.65 12.38 -16.23
#